data_AF-A0A959LLZ4-F1
#
_entry.id   AF-A0A959LLZ4-F1
#
_cell.length_a   1.000
_cell.length_b   1.000
_cell.length_c   1.000
_cell.angle_alpha   90.00
_cell.angle_beta   90.00
_cell.angle_gamma   90.00
#
_symmetry.space_group_name_H-M   'P 1'
#
loop_
_entity.id
_entity.type
_entity.pdbx_description
1 polymer ?
#
loop_
_entity_poly.entity_id
_entity_poly.type
_entity_poly.pdbx_seq_one_letter_code
_entity_poly.pdbx_strand_id
1 'polypeptide(L)' 'RMPVYYYKGKMFCYIRVHKKYKEPYIGVVEGGKIEHPNLLKEDRARMKIFLIDPSEDIPVDTIKEVLEIAMTFYK' A
#
# COMPACT_ATOMS: atom_id res chain seq x y z
N ARG A 1 -17.10 6.53 -0.99
CA ARG A 1 -16.32 6.11 -2.18
C ARG A 1 -14.85 6.03 -1.76
N MET A 2 -14.10 5.00 -2.13
CA MET A 2 -12.69 4.88 -1.70
C MET A 2 -11.80 5.59 -2.72
N PRO A 3 -10.94 6.54 -2.31
CA PRO A 3 -9.98 7.15 -3.22
C PRO A 3 -8.96 6.09 -3.63
N VAL A 4 -8.68 6.03 -4.94
CA VAL A 4 -7.63 5.18 -5.51
C VAL A 4 -6.75 6.08 -6.34
N TYR A 5 -5.44 5.99 -6.13
CA TYR A 5 -4.44 6.71 -6.88
C TYR A 5 -4.01 5.85 -8.06
N TYR A 6 -3.91 6.48 -9.23
CA TYR A 6 -3.57 5.83 -10.48
C TYR A 6 -2.15 6.23 -10.89
N TYR A 7 -1.41 5.27 -11.43
CA TYR A 7 -0.12 5.48 -12.05
C TYR A 7 -0.16 4.90 -13.46
N LYS A 8 0.20 5.71 -14.46
CA LYS A 8 0.10 5.37 -15.90
C LYS A 8 -1.27 4.79 -16.31
N GLY A 9 -2.35 5.40 -15.81
CA GLY A 9 -3.73 4.99 -16.11
C GLY A 9 -4.18 3.67 -15.46
N LYS A 10 -3.36 3.06 -14.60
CA LYS A 10 -3.68 1.81 -13.87
C LYS A 10 -3.76 2.09 -12.37
N MET A 11 -4.60 1.34 -11.65
CA MET A 11 -4.69 1.44 -10.20
C MET A 11 -3.32 1.11 -9.57
N PHE A 12 -2.86 1.97 -8.67
CA PHE A 12 -1.51 1.91 -8.12
C PHE A 12 -1.53 1.67 -6.61
N CYS A 13 -2.15 2.59 -5.87
CA CYS A 13 -2.32 2.46 -4.44
C CYS A 13 -3.61 3.14 -3.97
N TYR A 14 -3.99 2.89 -2.72
CA TYR A 14 -5.10 3.57 -2.07
C TYR A 14 -4.83 3.70 -0.58
N ILE A 15 -5.47 4.67 0.06
CA ILE A 15 -5.41 4.87 1.51
C ILE A 15 -6.77 4.52 2.09
N ARG A 16 -6.77 3.75 3.18
CA ARG A 16 -8.01 3.36 3.85
C ARG A 16 -7.78 3.19 5.35
N VAL A 17 -8.87 3.30 6.11
CA VAL A 17 -8.89 2.93 7.53
C VAL A 17 -9.63 1.61 7.67
N HIS A 18 -9.04 0.65 8.37
CA HIS A 18 -9.65 -0.63 8.63
C HIS A 18 -10.92 -0.45 9.49
N LYS A 19 -12.06 -1.04 9.08
CA LYS A 19 -13.35 -0.78 9.73
C LYS A 19 -13.42 -1.24 11.20
N LYS A 20 -12.83 -2.41 11.47
CA LYS A 20 -12.78 -3.06 12.79
C LYS A 20 -11.69 -2.46 13.69
N TYR A 21 -10.43 -2.60 13.28
CA TYR A 21 -9.25 -2.15 14.05
C TYR A 21 -9.02 -0.64 14.08
N LYS A 22 -9.68 0.14 13.20
CA LYS A 22 -9.51 1.60 13.08
C LYS A 22 -8.10 2.06 12.71
N GLU A 23 -7.25 1.15 12.25
CA GLU A 23 -5.89 1.44 11.81
C GLU A 23 -5.88 1.90 10.34
N PRO A 24 -5.19 3.01 10.03
CA PRO A 24 -4.94 3.41 8.66
C PRO A 24 -3.94 2.47 7.97
N TYR A 25 -4.11 2.30 6.66
CA TYR A 25 -3.19 1.52 5.85
C TYR A 25 -3.15 2.01 4.41
N ILE A 26 -2.04 1.73 3.74
CA ILE A 26 -1.87 1.92 2.30
C ILE A 26 -1.98 0.55 1.63
N GLY A 27 -2.95 0.39 0.72
CA GLY A 27 -3.00 -0.78 -0.14
C GLY A 27 -2.15 -0.55 -1.39
N VAL A 28 -1.20 -1.44 -1.66
CA VAL A 28 -0.34 -1.40 -2.85
C VAL A 28 -0.81 -2.48 -3.82
N VAL A 29 -1.22 -2.07 -5.02
CA VAL A 29 -1.92 -2.96 -5.96
C VAL A 29 -1.04 -4.10 -6.43
N GLU A 30 0.22 -3.83 -6.77
CA GLU A 30 1.23 -4.85 -7.13
C GLU A 30 2.07 -5.31 -5.93
N GLY A 31 1.62 -5.04 -4.70
CA GLY A 31 2.35 -5.40 -3.48
C GLY A 31 2.62 -6.90 -3.36
N GLY A 32 1.81 -7.76 -3.98
CA GLY A 32 2.03 -9.20 -4.04
C GLY A 32 3.33 -9.62 -4.76
N LYS A 33 3.94 -8.73 -5.56
CA LYS A 33 5.24 -8.94 -6.23
C LYS A 33 6.43 -8.37 -5.47
N ILE A 34 6.18 -7.75 -4.31
CA ILE A 34 7.19 -7.07 -3.51
C ILE A 34 7.49 -7.92 -2.27
N GLU A 35 8.73 -8.33 -2.13
CA GLU A 35 9.23 -8.92 -0.88
C GLU A 35 9.75 -7.81 0.02
N HIS A 36 8.93 -7.39 0.98
CA HIS A 36 9.26 -6.31 1.91
C HIS A 36 8.64 -6.62 3.28
N PRO A 37 9.40 -6.49 4.39
CA PRO A 37 8.93 -6.91 5.72
C PRO A 37 7.72 -6.12 6.22
N ASN A 38 7.61 -4.85 5.82
CA ASN A 38 6.49 -3.98 6.23
C ASN A 38 5.24 -4.14 5.33
N LEU A 39 5.25 -5.07 4.37
CA LEU A 39 4.10 -5.37 3.52
C LEU A 39 3.43 -6.67 3.94
N LEU A 40 2.17 -6.56 4.34
CA LEU A 40 1.35 -7.68 4.78
C LEU A 40 0.44 -8.15 3.64
N LYS A 41 0.40 -9.46 3.42
CA LYS A 41 -0.53 -10.08 2.48
C LYS A 41 -1.86 -10.33 3.18
N GLU A 42 -2.92 -9.71 2.69
CA GLU A 42 -4.30 -10.01 3.10
C GLU A 42 -4.92 -11.07 2.15
N ASP A 43 -6.25 -11.21 2.16
CA ASP A 43 -7.01 -12.16 1.33
C ASP A 43 -6.77 -12.02 -0.19
N ARG A 44 -6.32 -10.85 -0.65
CA ARG A 44 -6.10 -10.58 -2.08
C ARG A 44 -4.68 -10.92 -2.49
N ALA A 45 -4.53 -12.00 -3.26
CA ALA A 45 -3.23 -12.47 -3.76
C ALA A 45 -2.35 -11.42 -4.47
N ARG A 46 -2.97 -10.45 -5.18
CA ARG A 46 -2.25 -9.43 -5.94
C ARG A 46 -1.73 -8.28 -5.05
N MET A 47 -2.45 -7.95 -3.98
CA MET A 47 -2.20 -6.75 -3.18
C MET A 47 -1.50 -7.09 -1.88
N LYS A 48 -0.66 -6.19 -1.39
CA LYS A 48 -0.22 -6.19 0.02
C LYS A 48 -0.58 -4.83 0.62
N ILE A 49 -0.73 -4.79 1.94
CA ILE A 49 -1.01 -3.56 2.69
C ILE A 49 0.21 -3.17 3.51
N PHE A 50 0.42 -1.86 3.65
CA PHE A 50 1.33 -1.26 4.60
C PHE A 50 0.50 -0.65 5.72
N LEU A 51 0.59 -1.19 6.94
CA LEU A 51 -0.10 -0.63 8.10
C LEU A 51 0.59 0.66 8.54
N ILE A 52 -0.20 1.66 8.93
CA ILE A 52 0.31 2.92 9.48
C ILE A 52 -0.12 2.96 10.94
N ASP A 53 0.85 3.15 11.84
CA ASP A 53 0.56 3.47 13.22
C ASP A 53 0.04 4.93 13.30
N PRO A 54 -1.18 5.18 13.78
CA PRO A 54 -1.72 6.54 13.91
C PRO A 54 -1.13 7.34 15.08
N SER A 55 -0.36 6.71 15.96
CA SER A 55 0.29 7.33 17.12
C SER A 55 1.72 7.80 16.86
N GLU A 56 2.31 7.40 15.72
CA GLU A 56 3.65 7.77 15.30
C GLU A 56 3.62 8.67 14.06
N ASP A 57 4.76 9.29 13.75
CA ASP A 57 4.92 9.97 12.46
C ASP A 57 4.94 8.96 11.32
N ILE A 58 4.46 9.38 10.14
CA ILE A 58 4.33 8.49 9.00
C ILE A 58 5.73 8.14 8.48
N PRO A 59 6.07 6.85 8.27
CA PRO A 59 7.37 6.45 7.77
C PRO A 59 7.49 6.69 6.26
N VAL A 60 7.64 7.96 5.87
CA VAL A 60 7.60 8.43 4.47
C VAL A 60 8.66 7.73 3.62
N ASP A 61 9.87 7.56 4.13
CA ASP A 61 10.97 6.94 3.38
C ASP A 61 10.68 5.47 3.03
N THR A 62 10.15 4.71 3.99
CA THR A 62 9.75 3.31 3.78
C THR A 62 8.58 3.20 2.80
N ILE A 63 7.60 4.10 2.89
CA ILE A 63 6.48 4.14 1.95
C ILE A 63 7.00 4.46 0.54
N LYS A 64 7.91 5.42 0.41
CA LYS A 64 8.51 5.80 -0.85
C LYS A 64 9.27 4.64 -1.48
N GLU A 65 10.11 3.93 -0.72
CA GLU A 65 10.82 2.73 -1.17
C GLU A 65 9.86 1.69 -1.75
N VAL A 66 8.80 1.35 -1.00
CA VAL A 66 7.77 0.39 -1.43
C VAL A 66 7.09 0.83 -2.72
N LEU A 67 6.72 2.11 -2.83
CA LEU A 67 6.05 2.64 -4.02
C LEU A 67 6.98 2.71 -5.23
N GLU A 68 8.26 3.05 -5.05
CA GLU A 68 9.27 3.05 -6.11
C GLU A 68 9.47 1.65 -6.69
N ILE A 69 9.58 0.62 -5.83
CA ILE A 69 9.59 -0.77 -6.28
C ILE A 69 8.31 -1.09 -7.05
N ALA A 70 7.14 -0.71 -6.52
CA ALA A 70 5.86 -0.96 -7.17
C ALA A 70 5.79 -0.33 -8.57
N MET A 71 6.33 0.88 -8.76
CA MET A 71 6.34 1.59 -10.05
C MET A 71 7.04 0.81 -11.16
N THR A 72 8.05 -0.01 -10.84
CA THR A 72 8.79 -0.83 -11.82
C THR A 72 7.90 -1.85 -12.55
N PHE A 73 6.76 -2.23 -11.95
CA PHE A 73 5.82 -3.18 -12.56
C PHE A 73 4.85 -2.53 -13.56
N TYR A 74 4.85 -1.19 -13.65
CA TYR A 74 3.92 -0.44 -14.49
C TYR A 74 4.63 0.03 -15.76
N LYS A 75 4.32 -0.64 -16.87
CA LYS A 75 4.65 -0.20 -18.23
C LYS A 75 3.78 0.98 -18.62
#